data_AF-A0A3P1SF27-F1
#
_entry.id   AF-A0A3P1SF27-F1
#
_cell.length_a   1.000
_cell.length_b   1.000
_cell.length_c   1.000
_cell.angle_alpha   90.00
_cell.angle_beta   90.00
_cell.angle_gamma   90.00
#
_symmetry.space_group_name_H-M   'P 1'
#
loop_
_entity.id
_entity.type
_entity.pdbx_description
1 polymer ?
#
loop_
_entity_poly.entity_id
_entity_poly.type
_entity_poly.pdbx_seq_one_letter_code
_entity_poly.pdbx_strand_id
1 'polypeptide(L)' 'MGQPTTEDITNSLNLYGKKIEYTLAIPKGDENIWENQEVKFFNKKYKVFGGVIEGIEDMIPLSWHKKVMVERYA' A
#
# COMPACT_ATOMS: atom_id res chain seq x y z
N MET A 1 12.86 -17.23 -2.71
CA MET A 1 11.69 -17.30 -3.62
C MET A 1 10.63 -16.34 -3.10
N GLY A 2 10.13 -15.42 -3.93
CA GLY A 2 9.03 -14.50 -3.57
C GLY A 2 9.43 -13.02 -3.45
N GLN A 3 10.18 -12.47 -4.41
CA GLN A 3 10.14 -11.02 -4.61
C GLN A 3 8.78 -10.69 -5.25
N PRO A 4 7.94 -9.81 -4.68
CA PRO A 4 6.85 -9.24 -5.46
C PRO A 4 7.51 -8.42 -6.57
N THR A 5 7.49 -8.93 -7.80
CA THR A 5 7.99 -8.17 -8.94
C THR A 5 7.02 -7.02 -9.18
N THR A 6 7.54 -5.88 -9.58
CA THR A 6 6.78 -4.64 -9.86
C THR A 6 5.63 -4.85 -10.84
N GLU A 7 5.61 -6.01 -11.52
CA GLU A 7 4.63 -6.48 -12.49
C GLU A 7 3.22 -6.67 -11.90
N ASP A 8 3.08 -7.14 -10.65
CA ASP A 8 1.78 -7.30 -9.98
C ASP A 8 1.04 -5.97 -9.77
N ILE A 9 1.79 -4.87 -9.59
CA ILE A 9 1.24 -3.52 -9.38
C ILE A 9 0.68 -2.98 -10.71
N THR A 10 1.26 -3.39 -11.84
CA THR A 10 0.88 -2.92 -13.18
C THR A 10 -0.45 -3.47 -13.69
N ASN A 11 -0.95 -4.58 -13.13
CA ASN A 11 -2.19 -5.22 -13.61
C ASN A 11 -3.46 -4.75 -12.87
N SER A 12 -3.33 -3.85 -11.90
CA SER A 12 -4.47 -3.21 -11.24
C SER A 12 -5.00 -2.03 -12.06
N LEU A 13 -5.24 -2.26 -13.35
CA LEU A 13 -5.87 -1.30 -14.26
C LEU A 13 -7.40 -1.44 -14.16
N ASN A 14 -8.01 -0.44 -13.53
CA ASN A 14 -9.33 0.12 -13.80
C ASN A 14 -10.59 -0.78 -13.66
N LEU A 15 -11.20 -0.73 -12.48
CA LEU A 15 -12.66 -0.77 -12.37
C LEU A 15 -13.29 0.53 -11.82
N TYR A 16 -12.49 1.55 -11.47
CA TYR A 16 -12.97 2.77 -10.79
C TYR A 16 -12.37 4.11 -11.27
N GLY A 17 -11.60 4.16 -12.37
CA GLY A 17 -11.00 5.42 -12.88
C GLY A 17 -9.91 6.02 -11.98
N LYS A 18 -9.48 5.27 -10.96
CA LYS A 18 -8.51 5.66 -9.93
C LYS A 18 -7.23 4.87 -10.16
N LYS A 19 -6.14 5.54 -10.55
CA LYS A 19 -4.83 4.89 -10.80
C LYS A 19 -4.09 4.71 -9.48
N ILE A 20 -3.94 3.47 -9.04
CA ILE A 20 -3.03 3.13 -7.95
C ILE A 20 -1.61 3.34 -8.47
N GLU A 21 -0.84 4.21 -7.80
CA GLU A 21 0.52 4.55 -8.23
C GLU A 21 1.56 3.73 -7.44
N TYR A 22 1.31 3.47 -6.16
CA TYR A 22 2.23 2.71 -5.31
C TYR A 22 1.52 1.84 -4.27
N THR A 23 2.19 0.78 -3.84
CA THR A 23 1.83 -0.02 -2.66
C THR A 23 2.90 0.17 -1.60
N LEU A 24 2.52 0.69 -0.43
CA LEU A 24 3.41 0.87 0.71
C LEU A 24 3.32 -0.37 1.61
N ALA A 25 4.46 -1.00 1.88
CA ALA A 25 4.55 -1.97 2.97
C ALA A 25 4.61 -1.22 4.30
N ILE A 26 3.98 -1.74 5.34
CA ILE A 26 3.96 -1.17 6.68
C ILE A 26 4.60 -2.17 7.67
N PRO A 27 5.55 -1.72 8.51
CA PRO A 27 6.22 -2.60 9.46
C PRO A 27 5.30 -3.06 10.58
N LYS A 28 5.72 -4.12 11.28
CA LYS A 28 5.12 -4.55 12.56
C LYS A 28 5.25 -3.46 13.62
N GLY A 29 4.22 -3.31 14.44
CA GLY A 29 4.15 -2.26 15.45
C GLY A 29 3.84 -0.85 14.91
N ASP A 30 3.46 -0.70 13.63
CA ASP A 30 2.95 0.58 13.13
C ASP A 30 1.55 0.86 13.69
N GLU A 31 1.45 1.96 14.43
CA GLU A 31 0.24 2.47 15.09
C GLU A 31 -0.50 3.53 14.24
N ASN A 32 -0.04 3.79 13.02
CA ASN A 32 -0.67 4.80 12.17
C ASN A 32 -1.99 4.27 11.60
N ILE A 33 -3.00 5.12 11.60
CA ILE A 33 -4.25 4.89 10.86
C ILE A 33 -3.96 5.27 9.41
N TRP A 34 -4.05 4.35 8.47
CA TRP A 34 -3.76 4.62 7.06
C TRP A 34 -5.01 4.87 6.22
N GLU A 35 -6.17 4.35 6.63
CA GLU A 35 -7.41 4.48 5.87
C GLU A 35 -7.76 5.95 5.62
N ASN A 36 -8.05 6.29 4.36
CA ASN A 36 -8.38 7.65 3.90
C ASN A 36 -7.32 8.74 4.16
N GLN A 37 -6.10 8.39 4.55
CA GLN A 37 -5.06 9.37 4.83
C GLN A 37 -4.35 9.88 3.57
N GLU A 38 -3.75 11.06 3.68
CA GLU A 38 -2.83 11.61 2.68
C GLU A 38 -1.38 11.36 3.09
N VAL A 39 -0.57 10.92 2.14
CA VAL A 39 0.84 10.62 2.36
C VAL A 39 1.68 11.35 1.32
N LYS A 40 2.89 11.77 1.70
CA LYS A 40 3.78 12.56 0.83
C LYS A 40 5.13 11.91 0.76
N PHE A 41 5.53 11.52 -0.44
CA PHE A 41 6.84 10.95 -0.73
C PHE A 41 7.22 11.30 -2.17
N PHE A 42 8.50 11.22 -2.53
CA PHE A 42 9.03 11.67 -3.84
C PHE A 42 8.56 13.06 -4.28
N ASN A 43 8.42 14.00 -3.34
CA ASN A 43 7.91 15.36 -3.58
C ASN A 43 6.52 15.42 -4.24
N LYS A 44 5.72 14.37 -4.08
CA LYS A 44 4.35 14.24 -4.60
C LYS A 44 3.40 13.92 -3.45
N LYS A 45 2.13 14.27 -3.64
CA LYS A 45 1.06 13.96 -2.70
C LYS A 45 0.27 12.77 -3.20
N TYR A 46 -0.06 11.88 -2.28
CA TYR A 46 -0.81 10.67 -2.53
C TYR A 46 -1.93 10.54 -1.52
N LYS A 47 -2.99 9.84 -1.90
CA LYS A 47 -4.08 9.48 -1.00
C LYS A 47 -4.15 7.96 -0.89
N VAL A 48 -4.24 7.46 0.33
CA VAL A 48 -4.48 6.04 0.59
C VAL A 48 -5.86 5.69 0.07
N PHE A 49 -5.93 4.65 -0.75
CA PHE A 49 -7.15 4.17 -1.37
C PHE A 49 -7.31 2.67 -1.12
N GLY A 50 -8.56 2.25 -0.88
CA GLY A 50 -8.88 0.87 -0.52
C GLY A 50 -8.68 0.59 0.98
N GLY A 51 -8.93 -0.66 1.36
CA GLY A 51 -8.71 -1.15 2.72
C GLY A 51 -7.23 -1.47 2.97
N VAL A 52 -6.81 -1.34 4.22
CA VAL A 52 -5.49 -1.83 4.67
C VAL A 52 -5.51 -3.35 4.61
N ILE A 53 -4.56 -3.94 3.87
CA ILE A 53 -4.38 -5.38 3.83
C ILE A 53 -3.40 -5.75 4.94
N GLU A 54 -3.89 -6.31 6.03
CA GLU A 54 -3.08 -6.81 7.12
C GLU A 54 -3.00 -8.33 7.10
N GLY A 55 -1.79 -8.87 7.25
CA GLY A 55 -1.61 -10.27 7.58
C GLY A 55 -1.57 -10.47 9.09
N ILE A 56 -1.90 -11.67 9.54
CA ILE A 56 -1.89 -12.04 10.97
C ILE A 56 -0.45 -11.93 11.48
N GLU A 57 -0.21 -11.02 12.43
CA GLU A 57 1.14 -10.64 12.86
C GLU A 57 1.95 -11.85 13.35
N ASP A 58 1.34 -12.73 14.14
CA ASP A 58 1.96 -13.96 14.66
C ASP A 58 2.30 -14.98 13.56
N MET A 59 1.65 -14.92 12.40
CA MET A 59 1.88 -15.85 11.29
C MET A 59 2.84 -15.31 10.23
N ILE A 60 3.28 -14.05 10.35
CA ILE A 60 4.25 -13.44 9.45
C ILE A 60 5.60 -13.35 10.16
N PRO A 61 6.62 -14.13 9.78
CA PRO A 61 7.93 -14.09 10.45
C PRO A 61 8.74 -12.82 10.12
N LEU A 62 8.32 -12.06 9.10
CA LEU A 62 9.00 -10.85 8.65
C LEU A 62 8.63 -9.64 9.50
N SER A 63 9.46 -8.60 9.46
CA SER A 63 9.21 -7.33 10.17
C SER A 63 8.11 -6.47 9.56
N TRP A 64 7.41 -6.94 8.50
CA TRP A 64 6.40 -6.19 7.75
C TRP A 64 5.18 -7.07 7.54
N HIS A 65 3.99 -6.55 7.86
CA HIS A 65 2.76 -7.35 7.86
C HIS A 65 1.54 -6.64 7.29
N LYS A 66 1.54 -5.30 7.17
CA LYS A 66 0.45 -4.57 6.50
C LYS A 66 0.90 -4.00 5.16
N LYS A 67 -0.05 -3.79 4.27
CA LYS A 67 0.13 -3.14 2.98
C LYS A 67 -1.01 -2.17 2.73
N VAL A 68 -0.68 -1.01 2.17
CA VAL A 68 -1.65 0.01 1.78
C VAL A 68 -1.39 0.45 0.34
N MET A 69 -2.47 0.70 -0.40
CA MET A 69 -2.39 1.18 -1.77
C MET A 69 -2.63 2.68 -1.79
N VAL A 70 -1.88 3.41 -2.62
CA VAL A 70 -2.00 4.86 -2.72
C VAL A 70 -2.19 5.31 -4.17
N GLU A 71 -3.09 6.25 -4.37
CA GLU A 71 -3.31 6.96 -5.63
C GLU A 71 -2.63 8.33 -5.58
N ARG A 72 -2.14 8.81 -6.72
CA ARG A 72 -1.53 10.15 -6.81
C ARG A 72 -2.62 11.21 -6.87
N TYR A 73 -2.49 12.25 -6.04
CA TYR A 73 -3.28 13.47 -6.20
C TYR A 73 -2.71 14.24 -7.39
N ALA A 74 -3.52 14.44 -8.44
CA ALA A 74 -3.17 15.27 -9.59
C ALA A 74 -3.10 16.75 -9.20
#